data_AF-A0A439NSR1-F1
#
_entry.id   AF-A0A439NSR1-F1
#
_cell.length_a   1.000
_cell.length_b   1.000
_cell.length_c   1.000
_cell.angle_alpha   90.00
_cell.angle_beta   90.00
_cell.angle_gamma   90.00
#
_symmetry.space_group_name_H-M   'P 1'
#
loop_
_entity.id
_entity.type
_entity.pdbx_description
1 polymer ?
#
loop_
_entity_poly.entity_id
_entity_poly.type
_entity_poly.pdbx_seq_one_letter_code
_entity_poly.pdbx_strand_id
1 'polypeptide(L)'
;LRREGLVVNHKKLFRLYREEKLAVRRRGGRKRAIGTRAPMLVPLRPDECWSLDFVSDQLTDGRRFRILAVVDDCTRQCLALIVDTSLSGMRVARELDRLITE
;
A
#
# COMPACT_ATOMS: atom_id res chain seq x y z
N LEU A 1 0.20 -32.51 -25.82
CA LEU A 1 1.57 -32.34 -26.39
C LEU A 1 2.66 -33.14 -25.66
N ARG A 2 3.34 -32.63 -24.61
CA ARG A 2 4.44 -33.40 -23.96
C ARG A 2 3.98 -34.71 -23.29
N ARG A 3 2.83 -34.69 -22.63
CA ARG A 3 2.22 -35.88 -22.02
C ARG A 3 1.76 -36.92 -23.05
N GLU A 4 1.53 -36.48 -24.29
CA GLU A 4 1.16 -37.34 -25.43
C GLU A 4 2.39 -37.74 -26.26
N GLY A 5 3.61 -37.43 -25.81
CA GLY A 5 4.85 -37.75 -26.54
C GLY A 5 5.13 -36.89 -27.79
N LEU A 6 4.34 -35.85 -28.06
CA LEU A 6 4.50 -34.99 -29.23
C LEU A 6 5.66 -34.00 -29.03
N VAL A 7 6.73 -34.17 -29.81
CA VAL A 7 7.89 -33.27 -29.86
C VAL A 7 7.70 -32.26 -31.00
N VAL A 8 7.38 -31.02 -30.66
CA VAL A 8 7.14 -29.94 -31.62
C VAL A 8 8.12 -28.79 -31.40
N ASN A 9 8.67 -28.24 -32.49
CA ASN A 9 9.54 -27.05 -32.43
C ASN A 9 8.78 -25.87 -31.79
N HIS A 10 9.35 -25.31 -30.72
CA HIS A 10 8.77 -24.22 -29.96
C HIS A 10 8.44 -22.98 -30.81
N LYS A 11 9.26 -22.65 -31.83
CA LYS A 11 9.02 -21.53 -32.74
C LYS A 11 7.75 -21.72 -33.58
N LYS A 12 7.54 -22.95 -34.09
CA LYS A 12 6.35 -23.29 -34.88
C LYS A 12 5.10 -23.23 -34.02
N LEU A 13 5.17 -23.78 -32.80
CA LEU A 13 4.07 -23.73 -31.83
C LEU A 13 3.68 -22.29 -31.50
N PHE A 14 4.66 -21.44 -31.20
CA PHE A 14 4.42 -20.04 -30.86
C PHE A 14 3.80 -19.24 -32.02
N ARG A 15 4.22 -19.53 -33.27
CA ARG A 15 3.64 -18.89 -34.46
C ARG A 15 2.16 -19.25 -34.64
N LEU A 16 1.84 -20.54 -34.61
CA LEU A 16 0.44 -21.02 -34.64
C LEU A 16 -0.38 -20.41 -33.51
N TYR A 17 0.15 -20.38 -32.29
CA TYR A 17 -0.54 -19.80 -31.13
C TYR A 17 -0.91 -18.31 -31.32
N ARG A 18 -0.06 -17.54 -32.03
CA ARG A 18 -0.31 -16.14 -32.39
C ARG A 18 -1.30 -16.01 -33.56
N GLU A 19 -1.15 -16.82 -34.60
CA GLU A 19 -2.04 -16.83 -35.78
C GLU A 19 -3.47 -17.17 -35.37
N GLU A 20 -3.64 -18.16 -34.48
CA GLU A 20 -4.93 -18.58 -33.91
C GLU A 20 -5.46 -17.63 -32.81
N LYS A 21 -4.75 -16.52 -32.53
CA LYS A 21 -5.13 -15.52 -31.51
C LYS A 21 -5.40 -16.11 -30.12
N LEU A 22 -4.70 -17.18 -29.74
CA LEU A 22 -4.86 -17.88 -28.46
C LEU A 22 -4.17 -17.18 -27.27
N ALA A 23 -3.58 -16.00 -27.49
CA ALA A 23 -2.96 -15.20 -26.45
C ALA A 23 -3.97 -14.85 -25.35
N VAL A 24 -3.67 -15.26 -24.12
CA VAL A 24 -4.47 -14.87 -22.95
C VAL A 24 -4.42 -13.34 -22.82
N ARG A 25 -5.59 -12.70 -22.86
CA ARG A 25 -5.70 -11.25 -22.67
C ARG A 25 -5.15 -10.89 -21.29
N ARG A 26 -4.12 -10.04 -21.25
CA ARG A 26 -3.65 -9.44 -20.00
C ARG A 26 -4.78 -8.58 -19.43
N ARG A 27 -5.19 -8.82 -18.19
CA ARG A 27 -6.11 -7.92 -17.48
C ARG A 27 -5.46 -6.55 -17.42
N GLY A 28 -6.17 -5.53 -17.90
CA GLY A 28 -5.73 -4.15 -17.76
C GLY A 28 -5.58 -3.80 -16.28
N GLY A 29 -4.63 -2.92 -15.95
CA GLY A 29 -4.46 -2.44 -14.59
C GLY A 29 -5.75 -1.87 -14.02
N ARG A 30 -5.93 -1.95 -12.69
CA ARG A 30 -7.08 -1.38 -11.99
C ARG A 30 -7.20 0.10 -12.35
N LYS A 31 -8.33 0.51 -12.95
CA LYS A 31 -8.62 1.92 -13.19
C LYS A 31 -8.69 2.62 -11.84
N ARG A 32 -7.80 3.59 -11.59
CA ARG A 32 -7.89 4.47 -10.42
C ARG A 32 -9.03 5.47 -10.67
N ALA A 33 -9.65 5.96 -9.60
CA ALA A 33 -10.68 6.99 -9.71
C ALA A 33 -10.11 8.21 -10.47
N ILE A 34 -10.66 8.48 -11.65
CA ILE A 34 -10.41 9.69 -12.44
C ILE A 34 -11.49 10.67 -12.02
N GLY A 35 -11.34 11.26 -10.84
CA GLY A 35 -12.21 12.32 -10.35
C GLY A 35 -11.34 13.47 -9.88
N THR A 36 -11.80 14.70 -10.07
CA THR A 36 -11.20 15.90 -9.47
C THR A 36 -11.30 15.72 -7.96
N ARG A 37 -10.19 15.36 -7.31
CA ARG A 37 -10.13 15.39 -5.85
C ARG A 37 -10.46 16.81 -5.42
N ALA A 38 -11.38 16.98 -4.48
CA ALA A 38 -11.55 18.27 -3.82
C ALA A 38 -10.16 18.75 -3.35
N PRO A 39 -9.83 20.03 -3.52
CA PRO A 39 -8.56 20.56 -3.05
C PRO A 39 -8.40 20.22 -1.57
N MET A 40 -7.22 19.72 -1.19
CA MET A 40 -6.93 19.43 0.21
C MET A 40 -6.95 20.76 0.98
N LEU A 41 -7.73 20.80 2.05
CA LEU A 41 -7.79 21.95 2.93
C LEU A 41 -6.45 22.01 3.70
N VAL A 42 -5.75 23.13 3.57
CA VAL A 42 -4.48 23.35 4.27
C VAL A 42 -4.81 24.02 5.60
N PRO A 43 -4.48 23.41 6.75
CA PRO A 43 -4.74 24.01 8.06
C PRO A 43 -3.92 25.30 8.23
N LEU A 44 -4.51 26.27 8.90
CA LEU A 44 -3.92 27.60 9.10
C LEU A 44 -3.23 27.72 10.46
N ARG A 45 -3.53 26.81 11.38
CA ARG A 45 -2.99 26.83 12.74
C ARG A 45 -2.41 25.45 13.12
N PRO A 46 -1.36 25.42 13.96
CA PRO A 46 -0.94 24.18 14.61
C PRO A 46 -2.13 23.51 15.32
N ASP A 47 -2.13 22.18 15.32
CA ASP A 47 -3.11 21.32 16.01
C ASP A 47 -4.56 21.41 15.50
N GLU A 48 -4.76 22.02 14.33
CA GLU A 48 -6.06 22.06 13.65
C GLU A 48 -6.34 20.75 12.89
N CYS A 49 -5.30 20.12 12.34
CA CYS A 49 -5.41 18.86 11.60
C CYS A 49 -4.12 18.06 11.71
N TRP A 50 -4.25 16.76 12.00
CA TRP A 50 -3.14 15.83 12.03
C TRP A 50 -3.30 14.76 10.96
N SER A 51 -2.21 14.48 10.24
CA SER A 51 -2.12 13.31 9.36
C SER A 51 -1.55 12.11 10.11
N LEU A 52 -2.19 10.96 9.90
CA LEU A 52 -1.76 9.69 10.48
C LEU A 52 -1.42 8.70 9.36
N ASP A 53 -0.29 8.00 9.49
CA ASP A 53 0.08 6.91 8.58
C ASP A 53 0.75 5.74 9.32
N PHE A 54 0.75 4.56 8.68
CA PHE A 54 1.38 3.36 9.19
C PHE A 54 2.53 2.91 8.31
N VAL A 55 3.74 3.00 8.83
CA VAL A 55 4.92 2.38 8.21
C VAL A 55 5.07 0.96 8.73
N SER A 56 5.43 0.00 7.87
CA SER A 56 5.67 -1.39 8.27
C SER A 56 7.07 -1.81 7.87
N ASP A 57 7.73 -2.55 8.75
CA ASP A 57 9.07 -3.07 8.50
C ASP A 57 9.28 -4.42 9.24
N GLN A 58 10.44 -5.02 9.06
CA GLN A 58 10.78 -6.35 9.56
C GLN A 58 12.17 -6.37 10.19
N LEU A 59 12.28 -6.99 11.36
CA LEU A 59 13.55 -7.25 12.04
C LEU A 59 14.33 -8.35 11.31
N THR A 60 15.62 -8.48 11.62
CA THR A 60 16.51 -9.49 11.02
C THR A 60 16.06 -10.94 11.29
N ASP A 61 15.28 -11.17 12.36
CA ASP A 61 14.70 -12.47 12.72
C ASP A 61 13.35 -12.75 12.02
N GLY A 62 12.89 -11.86 11.15
CA GLY A 62 11.64 -12.01 10.41
C GLY A 62 10.39 -11.51 11.15
N ARG A 63 10.49 -11.05 12.40
CA ARG A 63 9.35 -10.45 13.10
C ARG A 63 9.02 -9.10 12.49
N ARG A 64 7.73 -8.90 12.17
CA ARG A 64 7.23 -7.63 11.63
C ARG A 64 6.87 -6.68 12.77
N PHE A 65 7.06 -5.39 12.51
CA PHE A 65 6.56 -4.33 13.35
C PHE A 65 5.95 -3.22 12.49
N ARG A 66 5.17 -2.36 13.13
CA ARG A 66 4.54 -1.20 12.52
C ARG A 66 4.85 0.03 13.34
N ILE A 67 4.89 1.17 12.66
CA ILE A 67 5.06 2.49 13.25
C ILE A 67 3.82 3.30 12.88
N LEU A 68 3.07 3.77 13.87
CA LEU A 68 2.09 4.84 13.67
C LEU A 68 2.86 6.17 13.71
N ALA A 69 2.86 6.86 12.59
CA ALA A 69 3.38 8.22 12.47
C ALA A 69 2.23 9.22 12.56
N VAL A 70 2.34 10.17 13.49
CA VAL A 70 1.40 11.27 13.67
C VAL A 70 2.14 12.58 13.40
N VAL A 71 1.61 13.38 12.47
CA VAL A 71 2.24 14.62 12.01
C VAL A 71 1.21 15.74 12.01
N ASP A 72 1.57 16.89 12.55
CA ASP A 72 0.77 18.10 12.42
C ASP A 72 0.88 18.66 10.99
N ASP A 73 -0.26 18.87 10.35
CA ASP A 73 -0.31 19.23 8.94
C ASP A 73 0.12 20.67 8.66
N CYS A 74 0.01 21.57 9.66
CA CYS A 74 0.37 22.97 9.55
C CYS A 74 1.88 23.17 9.69
N THR A 75 2.46 22.67 10.78
CA THR A 75 3.87 22.85 11.17
C THR A 75 4.79 21.80 10.57
N ARG A 76 4.25 20.67 10.09
CA ARG A 76 5.00 19.46 9.70
C ARG A 76 5.79 18.83 10.84
N GLN A 77 5.46 19.17 12.08
CA GLN A 77 6.06 18.56 13.25
C GLN A 77 5.61 17.10 13.38
N CYS A 78 6.55 16.21 13.64
CA CYS A 78 6.22 14.85 14.05
C CYS A 78 5.82 14.87 15.53
N LEU A 79 4.54 14.62 15.80
CA LEU A 79 3.98 14.61 17.14
C LEU A 79 4.30 13.29 17.85
N ALA A 80 4.24 12.18 17.11
CA ALA A 80 4.57 10.86 17.67
C ALA A 80 5.00 9.83 16.63
N LEU A 81 5.85 8.92 17.08
CA LEU A 81 6.23 7.67 16.39
C LEU A 81 5.99 6.49 17.33
N ILE A 82 4.84 5.84 17.22
CA ILE A 82 4.49 4.71 18.07
C ILE A 82 4.87 3.41 17.37
N VAL A 83 5.86 2.72 17.90
CA VAL A 83 6.36 1.45 17.36
C VAL A 83 5.79 0.28 18.15
N ASP A 84 5.17 -0.68 17.46
CA ASP A 84 4.74 -1.94 18.07
C ASP A 84 4.71 -3.09 17.06
N THR A 85 4.77 -4.32 17.55
CA THR A 85 4.50 -5.53 16.77
C THR A 85 3.03 -5.65 16.34
N SER A 86 2.10 -5.05 17.09
CA SER A 86 0.68 -4.97 16.75
C SER A 86 0.07 -3.66 17.23
N LEU A 87 -0.55 -2.91 16.30
CA LEU A 87 -1.25 -1.66 16.60
C LEU A 87 -2.76 -1.86 16.39
N SER A 88 -3.44 -2.38 17.41
CA SER A 88 -4.90 -2.49 17.40
C SER A 88 -5.56 -1.12 17.48
N GLY A 89 -6.82 -0.99 17.04
CA GLY A 89 -7.55 0.28 17.13
C GLY A 89 -7.61 0.83 18.56
N MET A 90 -7.71 -0.04 19.56
CA MET A 90 -7.68 0.35 20.98
C MET A 90 -6.30 0.88 21.41
N ARG A 91 -5.21 0.31 20.88
CA ARG A 91 -3.86 0.80 21.13
C ARG A 91 -3.68 2.18 20.49
N VAL A 92 -4.13 2.35 19.24
CA VAL A 92 -4.10 3.63 18.51
C VAL A 92 -4.88 4.70 19.26
N ALA A 93 -6.13 4.44 19.63
CA ALA A 93 -6.97 5.40 20.35
C ALA A 93 -6.30 5.90 21.64
N ARG A 94 -5.73 4.98 22.43
CA ARG A 94 -5.03 5.33 23.67
C ARG A 94 -3.83 6.27 23.46
N GLU A 95 -3.05 6.05 22.40
CA GLU A 95 -1.90 6.93 22.13
C GLU A 95 -2.36 8.29 21.59
N LEU A 96 -3.45 8.34 20.82
CA LEU A 96 -4.06 9.62 20.41
C LEU A 96 -4.64 10.39 21.60
N ASP A 97 -5.33 9.72 22.54
CA ASP A 97 -5.85 10.34 23.75
C ASP A 97 -4.73 10.99 24.58
N ARG A 98 -3.55 10.36 24.62
CA ARG A 98 -2.36 10.91 25.30
C ARG A 98 -1.87 12.18 24.61
N LEU A 99 -1.73 12.16 23.28
CA LEU A 99 -1.25 13.31 22.51
C LEU A 99 -2.20 14.52 22.59
N ILE A 100 -3.51 14.28 22.72
CA ILE A 100 -4.50 15.36 22.89
C ILE A 100 -4.39 16.02 24.28
N THR A 101 -3.83 15.31 25.26
CA THR A 101 -3.75 15.78 26.66
C THR A 101 -2.40 16.43 27.00
N GLU A 102 -1.37 16.25 26.18
CA GLU A 102 -0.06 16.91 26.32
C GLU A 102 -0.12 18.40 25.92
#